data_AF-A0A1V4LZ28-F1
#
_entry.id   AF-A0A1V4LZ28-F1
#
_cell.length_a   1.000
_cell.length_b   1.000
_cell.length_c   1.000
_cell.angle_alpha   90.00
_cell.angle_beta   90.00
_cell.angle_gamma   90.00
#
_symmetry.space_group_name_H-M   'P 1'
#
loop_
_entity.id
_entity.type
_entity.pdbx_description
1 polymer ?
#
loop_
_entity_poly.entity_id
_entity_poly.type
_entity_poly.pdbx_seq_one_letter_code
_entity_poly.pdbx_strand_id
1 'polypeptide(L)'
;MNDYVIALFGTLMVYVWIQTIKSFMRMNLFKKIKNRILVLTTLYVVEHAREGFIGYQYRNFIYRKLEEEELRQWVERVDVRWINETRFVLSLDMLYNNNLRMKYEFPMDMTQMTRTSMKDKE
;
A
#
# COMPACT_ATOMS: atom_id res chain seq x y z
N MET A 1 -36.78 32.62 -15.47
CA MET A 1 -35.67 31.76 -15.93
C MET A 1 -35.03 31.19 -14.68
N ASN A 2 -35.82 30.35 -14.01
CA ASN A 2 -35.92 30.26 -12.55
C ASN A 2 -36.02 28.79 -12.16
N ASP A 3 -35.56 28.48 -10.96
CA ASP A 3 -35.76 27.26 -10.18
C ASP A 3 -35.17 25.97 -10.77
N TYR A 4 -35.43 25.63 -12.04
CA TYR A 4 -34.88 24.43 -12.69
C TYR A 4 -33.35 24.49 -12.83
N VAL A 5 -32.79 25.64 -13.22
CA VAL A 5 -31.34 25.82 -13.34
C VAL A 5 -30.68 25.76 -11.96
N ILE A 6 -31.34 26.30 -10.93
CA ILE A 6 -30.85 26.30 -9.55
C ILE A 6 -30.88 24.87 -8.98
N ALA A 7 -31.96 24.11 -9.23
CA ALA A 7 -32.07 22.71 -8.83
C ALA A 7 -31.05 21.81 -9.55
N LEU A 8 -30.80 22.05 -10.85
CA LEU A 8 -29.78 21.34 -11.61
C LEU A 8 -28.38 21.64 -11.06
N PHE A 9 -28.09 22.89 -10.74
CA PHE A 9 -26.82 23.28 -10.13
C PHE A 9 -26.65 22.69 -8.72
N GLY A 10 -27.71 22.69 -7.91
CA GLY A 10 -27.70 22.12 -6.56
C GLY A 10 -27.45 20.61 -6.56
N THR A 11 -28.13 19.87 -7.45
CA THR A 11 -27.91 18.42 -7.61
C THR A 11 -26.51 18.11 -8.11
N LEU A 12 -26.00 18.89 -9.07
CA LEU A 12 -24.64 18.74 -9.60
C LEU A 12 -23.57 19.04 -8.54
N MET A 13 -23.76 20.09 -7.72
CA MET A 13 -22.88 20.39 -6.59
C MET A 13 -22.86 19.26 -5.56
N VAL A 14 -24.03 18.76 -5.15
CA VAL A 14 -24.11 17.64 -4.18
C VAL A 14 -23.41 16.41 -4.74
N TYR A 15 -23.62 16.10 -6.02
CA TYR A 15 -22.94 14.99 -6.69
C TYR A 15 -21.41 15.18 -6.67
N VAL A 16 -20.90 16.34 -7.08
CA VAL A 16 -19.47 16.65 -7.08
C VAL A 16 -18.89 16.57 -5.67
N TRP A 17 -19.61 17.08 -4.67
CA TRP A 17 -19.19 17.05 -3.27
C TRP A 17 -19.07 15.61 -2.74
N ILE A 18 -20.09 14.78 -2.98
CA ILE A 18 -20.08 13.36 -2.60
C ILE A 18 -18.92 12.63 -3.27
N GLN A 19 -18.68 12.88 -4.56
CA GLN A 19 -17.56 12.27 -5.28
C GLN A 19 -16.21 12.71 -4.72
N THR A 20 -16.08 13.98 -4.36
CA THR A 20 -14.85 14.54 -3.78
C THR A 20 -14.56 13.91 -2.42
N ILE A 21 -15.56 13.80 -1.53
CA ILE A 21 -15.41 13.14 -0.23
C ILE A 21 -15.01 11.68 -0.40
N LYS A 22 -15.67 10.93 -1.30
CA LYS A 22 -15.33 9.53 -1.59
C LYS A 22 -13.89 9.39 -2.08
N SER A 23 -13.44 10.30 -2.96
CA SER A 23 -12.07 10.33 -3.46
C SER A 23 -11.06 10.62 -2.34
N PHE A 24 -11.37 11.57 -1.46
CA PHE A 24 -10.51 11.93 -0.34
C PHE A 24 -10.36 10.78 0.66
N MET A 25 -11.46 10.13 1.04
CA MET A 25 -11.42 8.94 1.91
C MET A 25 -10.58 7.82 1.30
N ARG A 26 -10.71 7.59 -0.03
CA ARG A 26 -9.91 6.61 -0.77
C ARG A 26 -8.43 6.93 -0.71
N MET A 27 -8.05 8.19 -0.95
CA MET A 27 -6.65 8.62 -0.86
C MET A 27 -6.08 8.45 0.55
N ASN A 28 -6.87 8.75 1.58
CA ASN A 28 -6.42 8.62 2.96
C ASN A 28 -6.20 7.15 3.36
N LEU A 29 -7.16 6.28 3.05
CA LEU A 29 -7.03 4.83 3.26
C LEU A 29 -5.80 4.27 2.53
N PHE A 30 -5.61 4.67 1.27
CA PHE A 30 -4.45 4.26 0.50
C PHE A 30 -3.14 4.70 1.16
N LYS A 31 -3.01 5.98 1.55
CA LYS A 31 -1.82 6.49 2.23
C LYS A 31 -1.53 5.69 3.51
N LYS A 32 -2.57 5.35 4.29
CA LYS A 32 -2.45 4.54 5.50
C LYS A 32 -1.90 3.14 5.19
N ILE A 33 -2.51 2.42 4.25
CA ILE A 33 -2.09 1.06 3.86
C ILE A 33 -0.66 1.08 3.30
N LYS A 34 -0.38 2.00 2.37
CA LYS A 34 0.95 2.16 1.76
C LYS A 34 2.03 2.36 2.83
N ASN A 35 1.84 3.34 3.71
CA ASN A 35 2.82 3.64 4.75
C ASN A 35 3.02 2.44 5.68
N ARG A 36 1.94 1.76 6.05
CA ARG A 36 2.02 0.61 6.94
C ARG A 36 2.78 -0.55 6.31
N ILE A 37 2.44 -0.91 5.08
CA ILE A 37 3.12 -1.98 4.35
C ILE A 37 4.60 -1.66 4.16
N LEU A 38 4.95 -0.42 3.81
CA LEU A 38 6.36 -0.01 3.70
C LEU A 38 7.11 -0.21 5.03
N VAL A 39 6.55 0.24 6.15
CA VAL A 39 7.16 0.06 7.48
C VAL A 39 7.33 -1.42 7.81
N LEU A 40 6.29 -2.23 7.61
CA LEU A 40 6.34 -3.67 7.86
C LEU A 40 7.34 -4.38 6.96
N THR A 41 7.46 -3.95 5.71
CA THR A 41 8.44 -4.48 4.76
C THR A 41 9.85 -4.19 5.23
N THR A 42 10.12 -2.94 5.60
CA THR A 42 11.43 -2.54 6.11
C THR A 42 11.77 -3.32 7.38
N LEU A 43 10.83 -3.48 8.31
CA LEU A 43 11.03 -4.23 9.55
C LEU A 43 11.34 -5.70 9.28
N TYR A 44 10.53 -6.35 8.42
CA TYR A 44 10.74 -7.75 8.05
C TYR A 44 12.11 -7.95 7.37
N VAL A 45 12.47 -7.06 6.45
CA VAL A 45 13.75 -7.11 5.73
C VAL A 45 14.92 -6.92 6.69
N VAL A 46 14.82 -6.01 7.66
CA VAL A 46 15.89 -5.79 8.65
C VAL A 46 16.07 -7.01 9.56
N GLU A 47 14.97 -7.61 10.02
CA GLU A 47 15.00 -8.80 10.88
C GLU A 47 15.52 -10.04 10.15
N HIS A 48 15.14 -10.22 8.87
CA HIS A 48 15.46 -11.40 8.07
C HIS A 48 16.54 -11.16 7.02
N ALA A 49 17.31 -10.06 7.13
CA ALA A 49 18.35 -9.67 6.18
C ALA A 49 19.42 -10.76 5.99
N ARG A 50 19.61 -11.64 6.99
CA ARG A 50 20.66 -12.66 7.03
C ARG A 50 20.22 -14.05 6.62
N GLU A 51 18.93 -14.39 6.75
CA GLU A 51 18.43 -15.77 6.53
C GLU A 51 17.89 -16.00 5.12
N GLY A 52 17.95 -14.98 4.26
CA GLY A 52 17.37 -15.01 2.92
C GLY A 52 15.89 -14.67 2.97
N PHE A 53 15.49 -13.68 2.19
CA PHE A 53 14.09 -13.26 2.15
C PHE A 53 13.23 -14.33 1.47
N ILE A 54 12.30 -14.93 2.21
CA ILE A 54 11.35 -15.90 1.67
C ILE A 54 10.02 -15.20 1.37
N GLY A 55 9.73 -15.00 0.09
CA GLY A 55 8.55 -14.25 -0.36
C GLY A 55 7.21 -14.76 0.21
N TYR A 56 7.09 -16.08 0.44
CA TYR A 56 5.89 -16.66 1.06
C TYR A 56 5.74 -16.27 2.54
N GLN A 57 6.83 -16.33 3.32
CA GLN A 57 6.81 -15.94 4.73
C GLN A 57 6.53 -14.45 4.89
N TYR A 58 7.16 -13.62 4.05
CA TYR A 58 6.87 -12.19 3.97
C TYR A 58 5.39 -11.92 3.70
N ARG A 59 4.81 -12.59 2.69
CA ARG A 59 3.40 -12.41 2.33
C ARG A 59 2.49 -12.73 3.51
N ASN A 60 2.73 -13.85 4.19
CA ASN A 60 1.95 -14.25 5.37
C ASN A 60 2.12 -13.26 6.54
N PHE A 61 3.35 -12.77 6.76
CA PHE A 61 3.62 -11.75 7.75
C PHE A 61 2.80 -10.47 7.50
N ILE A 62 2.82 -9.96 6.26
CA ILE A 62 2.05 -8.77 5.88
C ILE A 62 0.55 -9.02 6.03
N TYR A 63 0.03 -10.15 5.55
CA TYR A 63 -1.41 -10.43 5.66
C TYR A 63 -1.87 -10.51 7.11
N ARG A 64 -1.11 -11.17 7.99
CA ARG A 64 -1.44 -11.23 9.42
C ARG A 64 -1.45 -9.83 10.05
N LYS A 65 -0.46 -9.00 9.73
CA LYS A 65 -0.40 -7.62 10.25
C LYS A 65 -1.49 -6.71 9.70
N LEU A 66 -1.88 -6.90 8.44
CA LEU A 66 -3.01 -6.17 7.86
C LEU A 66 -4.36 -6.65 8.44
N GLU A 67 -4.45 -7.91 8.86
CA GLU A 67 -5.64 -8.47 9.50
C GLU A 67 -5.82 -7.93 10.92
N GLU A 68 -4.74 -7.84 11.70
CA GLU A 68 -4.73 -7.19 13.03
C GLU A 68 -5.25 -5.74 13.00
N GLU A 69 -5.16 -5.07 11.85
CA GLU A 69 -5.56 -3.67 11.65
C GLU A 69 -6.84 -3.50 10.84
N GLU A 70 -7.55 -4.59 10.52
CA GLU A 70 -8.76 -4.60 9.67
C GLU A 70 -8.53 -4.01 8.26
N LEU A 71 -7.26 -3.89 7.84
CA LEU A 71 -6.87 -3.37 6.53
C LEU A 71 -6.84 -4.45 5.45
N ARG A 72 -6.81 -5.74 5.86
CA ARG A 72 -6.74 -6.90 4.96
C ARG A 72 -7.85 -6.90 3.90
N GLN A 73 -9.06 -6.47 4.25
CA GLN A 73 -10.21 -6.42 3.34
C GLN A 73 -9.99 -5.51 2.11
N TRP A 74 -9.06 -4.56 2.19
CA TRP A 74 -8.74 -3.62 1.13
C TRP A 74 -7.57 -4.08 0.25
N VAL A 75 -6.89 -5.17 0.64
CA VAL A 75 -5.71 -5.69 -0.03
C VAL A 75 -6.03 -7.07 -0.59
N GLU A 76 -6.14 -7.15 -1.92
CA GLU A 76 -6.42 -8.40 -2.64
C GLU A 76 -5.16 -9.27 -2.68
N ARG A 77 -4.02 -8.68 -3.06
CA ARG A 77 -2.76 -9.39 -3.21
C ARG A 77 -1.56 -8.55 -2.83
N VAL A 78 -0.61 -9.17 -2.15
CA VAL A 78 0.75 -8.67 -1.93
C VAL A 78 1.71 -9.62 -2.62
N ASP A 79 2.54 -9.11 -3.51
CA ASP A 79 3.54 -9.91 -4.21
C ASP A 79 4.92 -9.26 -4.14
N VAL A 80 5.97 -10.08 -4.13
CA VAL A 80 7.35 -9.59 -4.12
C VAL A 80 8.13 -10.27 -5.21
N ARG A 81 8.76 -9.46 -6.05
CA ARG A 81 9.59 -9.92 -7.15
C ARG A 81 11.02 -9.41 -6.97
N TRP A 82 11.96 -10.33 -6.82
CA TRP A 82 13.37 -10.00 -6.83
C TRP A 82 13.81 -9.59 -8.23
N ILE A 83 14.51 -8.47 -8.34
CA ILE A 83 15.19 -8.04 -9.57
C ILE A 83 16.62 -8.59 -9.56
N ASN A 84 17.30 -8.49 -8.42
CA ASN A 84 18.65 -9.00 -8.17
C ASN A 84 18.85 -9.23 -6.67
N GLU A 85 20.06 -9.57 -6.22
CA GLU A 85 20.34 -9.92 -4.81
C GLU A 85 19.99 -8.83 -3.78
N THR A 86 19.97 -7.56 -4.17
CA THR A 86 19.74 -6.44 -3.25
C THR A 86 18.48 -5.63 -3.56
N ARG A 87 17.80 -5.90 -4.68
CA ARG A 87 16.63 -5.14 -5.12
C ARG A 87 15.44 -6.04 -5.38
N PHE A 88 14.29 -5.60 -4.90
CA PHE A 88 13.01 -6.23 -5.18
C PHE A 88 11.92 -5.20 -5.45
N VAL A 89 10.87 -5.63 -6.12
CA VAL A 89 9.64 -4.86 -6.33
C VAL A 89 8.54 -5.47 -5.50
N LEU A 90 7.97 -4.68 -4.61
CA LEU A 90 6.76 -5.02 -3.89
C LEU A 90 5.56 -4.56 -4.70
N SER A 91 4.74 -5.52 -5.13
CA SER A 91 3.47 -5.25 -5.80
C SER A 91 2.31 -5.37 -4.80
N LEU A 92 1.44 -4.37 -4.79
CA LEU A 92 0.24 -4.33 -3.98
C LEU A 92 -0.98 -4.15 -4.88
N ASP A 93 -1.83 -5.18 -4.91
CA ASP A 93 -3.15 -5.09 -5.54
C ASP A 93 -4.19 -4.80 -4.46
N MET A 94 -4.86 -3.66 -4.58
CA MET A 94 -5.95 -3.26 -3.70
C MET A 94 -7.28 -3.31 -4.42
N LEU A 95 -8.29 -3.75 -3.69
CA LEU A 95 -9.67 -3.75 -4.13
C LEU A 95 -10.43 -2.67 -3.36
N TYR A 96 -10.98 -1.69 -4.07
CA TYR A 96 -11.89 -0.71 -3.48
C TYR A 96 -13.26 -0.80 -4.15
N ASN A 97 -14.25 -1.23 -3.36
CA ASN A 97 -15.66 -1.20 -3.71
C ASN A 97 -16.01 -1.97 -5.02
N ASN A 98 -15.52 -3.22 -5.13
CA ASN A 98 -15.74 -4.22 -6.19
C ASN A 98 -15.45 -3.83 -7.65
N ASN A 99 -15.23 -2.55 -7.95
CA ASN A 99 -15.10 -2.03 -9.31
C ASN A 99 -13.76 -1.33 -9.57
N LEU A 100 -13.00 -1.01 -8.53
CA LEU A 100 -11.72 -0.33 -8.68
C LEU A 100 -10.58 -1.18 -8.12
N ARG A 101 -9.77 -1.71 -9.04
CA ARG A 101 -8.49 -2.34 -8.74
C ARG A 101 -7.38 -1.34 -8.92
N MET A 102 -6.55 -1.19 -7.90
CA MET A 102 -5.34 -0.37 -7.98
C MET A 102 -4.14 -1.24 -7.71
N LYS A 103 -3.21 -1.28 -8.68
CA LYS A 103 -1.94 -1.95 -8.54
C LYS A 103 -0.85 -0.93 -8.30
N TYR A 104 -0.02 -1.16 -7.29
CA TYR A 104 1.13 -0.33 -6.98
C TYR A 104 2.39 -1.17 -6.91
N GLU A 105 3.47 -0.66 -7.47
CA GLU A 105 4.79 -1.30 -7.44
C GLU A 105 5.78 -0.39 -6.73
N PHE A 106 6.41 -0.91 -5.68
CA PHE A 106 7.40 -0.20 -4.89
C PHE A 106 8.76 -0.85 -5.13
N PRO A 107 9.67 -0.19 -5.86
CA PRO A 107 11.05 -0.66 -5.96
C PRO A 107 11.75 -0.40 -4.61
N MET A 108 12.31 -1.46 -4.05
CA MET A 108 13.06 -1.43 -2.80
C MET A 108 14.52 -1.78 -3.11
N ASP A 109 15.44 -1.01 -2.55
CA ASP A 109 16.88 -1.23 -2.66
C ASP A 109 17.48 -1.42 -1.25
N MET A 110 18.02 -2.60 -1.00
CA MET A 110 18.61 -3.01 0.28
C MET A 110 20.11 -2.73 0.35
N THR A 111 20.74 -2.18 -0.69
CA THR A 111 22.20 -1.98 -0.76
C THR A 111 22.72 -1.09 0.38
N GLN A 112 21.89 -0.19 0.91
CA GLN A 112 22.26 0.64 2.06
C GLN A 112 22.24 -0.12 3.40
N MET A 113 21.40 -1.15 3.54
CA MET A 113 21.27 -1.91 4.78
C MET A 113 22.46 -2.86 5.02
N THR A 114 23.10 -3.33 3.94
CA THR A 114 24.31 -4.16 4.02
C THR A 114 25.51 -3.39 4.61
N ARG A 115 25.59 -2.07 4.37
CA ARG A 115 26.69 -1.23 4.88
C ARG A 115 26.61 -0.99 6.38
N THR A 116 25.41 -0.87 6.94
CA THR A 116 25.22 -0.68 8.38
C THR A 116 25.59 -1.94 9.18
N SER A 117 25.26 -3.14 8.67
CA SER A 117 25.66 -4.39 9.34
C SER A 117 27.18 -4.66 9.33
N MET A 118 27.96 -3.99 8.47
CA MET A 118 29.42 -4.09 8.49
C MET A 118 30.09 -3.10 9.45
N LYS A 119 29.43 -1.97 9.74
CA LYS A 119 29.97 -0.93 10.61
C LYS A 119 29.85 -1.26 12.11
N ASP A 120 28.90 -2.12 12.48
CA ASP A 120 28.74 -2.62 13.86
C ASP A 120 29.66 -3.82 14.19
N LYS A 121 30.59 -4.17 13.29
CA LYS A 121 31.56 -5.27 13.45
C LYS A 121 33.02 -4.81 13.51
N GLU A 122 33.30 -3.50 13.48
CA GLU A 122 34.62 -2.91 13.75
C GLU A 122 34.65 -2.31 15.16
#